data_AF-A0A954UKY9-F1
#
_entry.id   AF-A0A954UKY9-F1
#
_cell.length_a   1.000
_cell.length_b   1.000
_cell.length_c   1.000
_cell.angle_alpha   90.00
_cell.angle_beta   90.00
_cell.angle_gamma   90.00
#
_symmetry.space_group_name_H-M   'P 1'
#
loop_
_entity.id
_entity.type
_entity.pdbx_description
1 polymer ?
#
loop_
_entity_poly.entity_id
_entity_poly.type
_entity_poly.pdbx_seq_one_letter_code
_entity_poly.pdbx_strand_id
1 'polypeptide(L)'
;MSAVETEHVLVIPSAVFHALGHFQGFVPDADRYLAELLKDEHVSYRPRAEMEQDPSFKQLIPYVIFQHVRDGRAEWFQYQRGSGQGESR
;
A
#
# COMPACT_ATOMS: atom_id res chain seq x y z
N MET A 1 -28.19 -16.90 1.48
CA MET A 1 -26.75 -16.72 1.72
C MET A 1 -26.36 -15.44 1.00
N SER A 2 -25.95 -14.38 1.71
CA SER A 2 -25.40 -13.20 1.04
C SER A 2 -24.08 -13.61 0.39
N ALA A 3 -23.88 -13.24 -0.88
CA ALA A 3 -22.58 -13.40 -1.50
C ALA A 3 -21.57 -12.56 -0.70
N VAL A 4 -20.48 -13.17 -0.23
CA VAL A 4 -19.35 -12.41 0.29
C VAL A 4 -18.71 -11.75 -0.91
N GLU A 5 -18.85 -10.43 -1.05
CA GLU A 5 -18.18 -9.69 -2.10
C GLU A 5 -16.66 -9.83 -1.92
N THR A 6 -15.97 -10.20 -3.00
CA THR A 6 -14.51 -10.36 -2.99
C THR A 6 -13.86 -9.00 -3.18
N GLU A 7 -13.15 -8.53 -2.18
CA GLU A 7 -12.38 -7.29 -2.26
C GLU A 7 -11.28 -7.40 -3.32
N HIS A 8 -11.21 -6.42 -4.21
CA HIS A 8 -10.14 -6.29 -5.20
C HIS A 8 -9.20 -5.15 -4.81
N VAL A 9 -7.89 -5.42 -4.81
CA VAL A 9 -6.84 -4.46 -4.47
C VAL A 9 -6.04 -4.07 -5.69
N LEU A 10 -5.49 -2.85 -5.68
CA LEU A 10 -4.65 -2.33 -6.75
C LEU A 10 -3.25 -2.94 -6.66
N VAL A 11 -2.82 -3.60 -7.73
CA VAL A 11 -1.52 -4.27 -7.81
C VAL A 11 -0.75 -3.92 -9.08
N ILE A 12 0.57 -4.09 -8.99
CA ILE A 12 1.52 -4.02 -10.11
C ILE A 12 2.34 -5.32 -10.18
N PRO A 13 2.86 -5.73 -11.35
CA PRO A 13 3.83 -6.81 -11.41
C PRO A 13 5.13 -6.41 -10.70
N SER A 14 5.65 -7.29 -9.85
CA SER A 14 6.92 -7.11 -9.12
C SER A 14 8.09 -6.82 -10.06
N ALA A 15 8.07 -7.38 -11.27
CA ALA A 15 9.10 -7.16 -12.29
C ALA A 15 9.22 -5.68 -12.71
N VAL A 16 8.12 -4.93 -12.77
CA VAL A 16 8.14 -3.50 -13.14
C VAL A 16 8.87 -2.69 -12.07
N PHE A 17 8.57 -2.96 -10.79
CA PHE A 17 9.29 -2.35 -9.66
C PHE A 17 10.79 -2.68 -9.71
N HIS A 18 11.15 -3.93 -10.00
CA HIS A 18 12.55 -4.34 -10.08
C HIS A 18 13.30 -3.64 -11.22
N ALA A 19 12.66 -3.47 -12.38
CA ALA A 19 13.23 -2.79 -13.54
C ALA A 19 13.50 -1.30 -13.27
N LEU A 20 12.70 -0.65 -12.43
CA LEU A 20 12.86 0.77 -12.05
C LEU A 20 14.01 1.02 -11.06
N GLY A 21 14.52 -0.04 -10.42
CA GLY A 21 15.55 0.00 -9.39
C GLY A 21 15.00 -0.46 -8.05
N HIS A 22 15.23 -1.73 -7.74
CA HIS A 22 14.84 -2.35 -6.48
C HIS A 22 15.57 -1.73 -5.28
N PHE A 23 14.85 -1.51 -4.19
CA PHE A 23 15.41 -1.03 -2.92
C PHE A 23 14.76 -1.73 -1.73
N GLN A 24 15.42 -1.65 -0.58
CA GLN A 24 14.92 -2.10 0.71
C GLN A 24 14.89 -0.90 1.66
N GLY A 25 13.71 -0.58 2.21
CA GLY A 25 13.51 0.56 3.11
C GLY A 25 12.72 1.68 2.45
N PHE A 26 13.20 2.92 2.55
CA PHE A 26 12.52 4.12 2.06
C PHE A 26 13.38 4.84 1.03
N VAL A 27 12.77 5.25 -0.08
CA VAL A 27 13.34 6.15 -1.07
C VAL A 27 12.45 7.39 -1.12
N PRO A 28 12.99 8.60 -0.85
CA PRO A 28 12.20 9.84 -0.82
C PRO A 28 11.74 10.31 -2.20
N ASP A 29 12.43 9.89 -3.26
CA ASP A 29 12.10 10.22 -4.64
C ASP A 29 11.02 9.26 -5.18
N ALA A 30 9.79 9.42 -4.67
CA ALA A 30 8.66 8.56 -5.05
C ALA A 30 8.18 8.81 -6.48
N ASP A 31 8.25 10.06 -6.96
CA ASP A 31 7.75 10.47 -8.27
C ASP A 31 8.40 9.68 -9.42
N ARG A 32 9.71 9.40 -9.30
CA ARG A 32 10.44 8.53 -10.22
C ARG A 32 9.80 7.16 -10.41
N TYR A 33 9.21 6.59 -9.36
CA TYR A 33 8.56 5.28 -9.41
C TYR A 33 7.10 5.40 -9.82
N LEU A 34 6.37 6.33 -9.21
CA LEU A 34 4.92 6.47 -9.41
C LEU A 34 4.55 6.73 -10.87
N ALA A 35 5.33 7.53 -11.59
CA ALA A 35 5.07 7.85 -13.00
C ALA A 35 5.05 6.60 -13.91
N GLU A 36 5.85 5.58 -13.61
CA GLU A 36 5.89 4.32 -14.37
C GLU A 36 4.93 3.27 -13.80
N LEU A 37 4.90 3.14 -12.47
CA LEU A 37 4.12 2.10 -11.79
C LEU A 37 2.62 2.29 -11.99
N LEU A 38 2.14 3.52 -12.13
CA LEU A 38 0.72 3.85 -12.26
C LEU A 38 0.22 3.91 -13.71
N LYS A 39 1.03 3.50 -14.69
CA LYS A 39 0.56 3.35 -16.07
C LYS A 39 -0.51 2.25 -16.15
N ASP A 40 -1.55 2.48 -16.94
CA ASP A 40 -2.69 1.56 -17.13
C ASP A 40 -2.27 0.13 -17.49
N GLU A 41 -1.17 -0.04 -18.22
CA GLU A 41 -0.61 -1.34 -18.61
C GLU A 41 0.01 -2.14 -17.45
N HIS A 42 0.36 -1.47 -16.35
CA HIS A 42 0.98 -2.07 -15.18
C HIS A 42 0.01 -2.27 -14.02
N VAL A 43 -1.06 -1.47 -13.94
CA VAL A 43 -2.00 -1.54 -12.82
C VAL A 43 -3.20 -2.42 -13.12
N SER A 44 -3.63 -3.18 -12.12
CA SER A 44 -4.90 -3.91 -12.20
C SER A 44 -5.52 -4.09 -10.81
N TYR A 45 -6.85 -4.15 -10.75
CA TYR A 45 -7.58 -4.56 -9.56
C TYR A 45 -7.73 -6.08 -9.56
N ARG A 46 -7.28 -6.76 -8.51
CA ARG A 46 -7.29 -8.23 -8.40
C ARG A 46 -7.73 -8.70 -7.00
N PRO A 47 -8.31 -9.91 -6.86
CA PRO A 47 -8.75 -10.43 -5.57
C PRO A 47 -7.66 -10.38 -4.49
N ARG A 48 -7.93 -9.76 -3.34
CA ARG A 48 -6.94 -9.60 -2.25
C ARG A 48 -6.33 -10.92 -1.81
N ALA A 49 -7.17 -11.93 -1.58
CA ALA A 49 -6.73 -13.24 -1.06
C ALA A 49 -5.70 -13.93 -1.96
N GLU A 50 -5.78 -13.72 -3.27
CA GLU A 50 -4.80 -14.25 -4.23
C GLU A 50 -3.51 -13.41 -4.20
N MET A 51 -3.64 -12.08 -4.16
CA MET A 51 -2.51 -11.15 -4.21
C MET A 51 -1.71 -11.05 -2.91
N GLU A 52 -2.23 -11.57 -1.80
CA GLU A 52 -1.47 -11.73 -0.55
C GLU A 52 -0.47 -12.89 -0.62
N GLN A 53 -0.72 -13.86 -1.49
CA GLN A 53 0.09 -15.08 -1.62
C GLN A 53 0.98 -15.10 -2.85
N ASP A 54 0.70 -14.27 -3.87
CA ASP A 54 1.47 -14.22 -5.10
C ASP A 54 2.59 -13.15 -5.06
N PRO A 55 3.88 -13.54 -4.91
CA PRO A 55 4.99 -12.60 -4.89
C PRO A 55 5.27 -11.94 -6.26
N SER A 56 4.64 -12.43 -7.33
CA SER A 56 4.77 -11.86 -8.68
C SER A 56 4.09 -10.50 -8.79
N PHE A 57 3.26 -10.14 -7.80
CA PHE A 57 2.60 -8.85 -7.70
C PHE A 57 2.99 -8.12 -6.41
N LYS A 58 3.00 -6.79 -6.48
CA LYS A 58 3.04 -5.91 -5.31
C LYS A 58 1.72 -5.18 -5.18
N GLN A 59 1.16 -5.20 -3.98
CA GLN A 59 0.00 -4.38 -3.63
C GLN A 59 0.44 -2.95 -3.39
N LEU A 60 -0.23 -1.98 -4.01
CA LEU A 60 0.01 -0.56 -3.78
C LEU A 60 -0.81 -0.11 -2.57
N ILE A 61 -0.14 0.08 -1.43
CA ILE A 61 -0.78 0.44 -0.16
C ILE A 61 -0.44 1.90 0.18
N PRO A 62 -1.42 2.82 0.21
CA PRO A 62 -1.18 4.20 0.63
C PRO A 62 -0.98 4.25 2.15
N TYR A 63 0.14 4.84 2.58
CA TYR A 63 0.41 5.15 3.99
C TYR A 63 0.42 6.66 4.18
N VAL A 64 -0.29 7.14 5.20
CA VAL A 64 -0.37 8.56 5.55
C VAL A 64 0.13 8.79 6.97
N ILE A 65 0.87 9.88 7.16
CA ILE A 65 1.31 10.35 8.48
C ILE A 65 0.51 11.61 8.78
N PHE A 66 -0.26 11.58 9.87
CA PHE A 66 -1.02 12.76 10.31
C PHE A 66 -0.15 13.67 11.18
N GLN A 67 -0.10 14.94 10.79
CA GLN A 67 0.58 16.02 11.52
C GLN A 67 -0.45 17.09 11.90
N HIS A 68 -0.38 17.55 13.14
CA HIS A 68 -1.13 18.69 13.66
C HIS A 68 -0.15 19.79 14.07
N VAL A 69 -0.42 21.04 13.69
CA VAL A 69 0.43 22.19 14.04
C VAL A 69 -0.34 23.14 14.96
N ARG A 70 0.18 23.35 16.18
CA ARG A 70 -0.39 24.27 17.17
C ARG A 70 0.71 25.13 17.78
N ASP A 71 0.51 26.44 17.84
CA ASP A 71 1.44 27.41 18.44
C ASP A 71 2.89 27.26 17.89
N GLY A 72 3.03 27.00 16.59
CA GLY A 72 4.32 26.79 15.93
C GLY A 72 5.01 25.45 16.23
N ARG A 73 4.34 24.52 16.93
CA ARG A 73 4.84 23.17 17.23
C ARG A 73 4.09 22.12 16.42
N ALA A 74 4.84 21.21 15.81
CA ALA A 74 4.29 20.04 15.15
C ALA A 74 4.11 18.88 16.14
N GLU A 75 2.94 18.26 16.09
CA GLU A 75 2.55 17.05 16.82
C GLU A 75 2.19 15.98 15.79
N TRP A 76 2.64 14.73 16.01
CA TRP A 76 2.35 13.61 15.12
C TRP A 76 1.38 12.65 15.78
N PHE A 77 0.39 12.17 15.03
CA PHE A 77 -0.52 11.14 15.52
C PHE A 77 0.20 9.81 15.68
N GLN A 78 0.12 9.23 16.88
CA GLN A 78 0.67 7.93 17.21
C GLN A 78 -0.43 7.12 17.91
N TYR A 79 -0.62 5.86 17.51
CA TYR A 79 -1.60 4.99 18.16
C TYR A 79 -1.02 3.60 18.45
N GLN A 80 -1.19 3.17 19.70
CA GLN A 80 -1.18 1.80 20.21
C GLN A 80 -2.44 1.03 19.79
N ARG A 81 -2.41 0.02 18.91
CA ARG A 81 -3.57 -0.88 18.81
C ARG A 81 -3.76 -1.63 20.14
N GLY A 82 -4.93 -1.48 20.76
CA GLY A 82 -5.30 -2.25 21.96
C GLY A 82 -5.68 -3.70 21.62
N SER A 83 -5.83 -4.55 22.64
CA SER A 83 -6.20 -5.96 22.50
C SER A 83 -7.71 -6.22 22.30
N GLY A 84 -8.52 -5.17 22.13
CA GLY A 84 -9.99 -5.23 22.29
C GLY A 84 -10.83 -5.36 21.01
N GLN A 85 -10.27 -5.44 19.81
CA GLN A 85 -11.05 -5.50 18.57
C GLN A 85 -10.51 -6.56 17.58
N GLY A 86 -11.14 -7.75 17.61
CA GLY A 86 -12.18 -8.10 16.63
C GLY A 86 -11.79 -8.50 15.20
N GLU A 87 -10.60 -8.22 14.70
CA GLU A 87 -10.19 -8.70 13.36
C GLU A 87 -9.08 -9.73 13.52
N SER A 88 -9.51 -11.00 13.52
CA SER A 88 -8.64 -12.15 13.32
C SER A 88 -7.94 -12.00 11.97
N ARG A 89 -6.63 -12.29 11.97
CA ARG A 89 -5.78 -12.31 10.77
C ARG A 89 -6.33 -13.20 9.68
#